data_AF-S7U4K3-F1
#
_entry.id   AF-S7U4K3-F1
#
_cell.length_a   1.000
_cell.length_b   1.000
_cell.length_c   1.000
_cell.angle_alpha   90.00
_cell.angle_beta   90.00
_cell.angle_gamma   90.00
#
_symmetry.space_group_name_H-M   'P 1'
#
loop_
_entity.id
_entity.type
_entity.pdbx_description
1 polymer ?
#
loop_
_entity_poly.entity_id
_entity_poly.type
_entity_poly.pdbx_seq_one_letter_code
_entity_poly.pdbx_strand_id
1 'polypeptide(L)'
;MRYSLKRESTAAGVGYFEALPSGIASPGQAIGYLKQHENDEFMRRYLLKMLAKMGAEEFYALCGRAVREDPPPLQALLYEACLMHPEYAQFQGMFAGLDLAALAGLSPLPVIAASLRPDRDAHHPWMRLVADNIMRGEPLPATIARGLPAPVEPAAKSTAPGVAEIFAERFGGAAPAPAALPAPGEVFADALKRLGRLGVFADVEQRHTASLSPIALMRRWSMEVRVRCGSLDYALSGTQISYGKGLSLDVARASLYMEIAERVSSFASFGAEGVLGRTREYPLQIGGAGELRAEGFDILDPAALPLDAPYAGQMLYWMEGHGSDGRPVLVPPQLVFLFCNLDEPKLFAGLDSTGLASGTSLAQAKAAALCEVLERDAEALGLHDPAACFRLAPDDPGDPAVAELLARHEAAGVHVVFQDITTEFGVPCYKAFVVTAEGETVKGTACALSGRKAALSAMLETMHPFPDGPATRPWPEGLPVRRLDELPDFATGDPQADLSLLEAALAAHGHSPVYADLTRADLEIPVAKCFVPGLELAVDFGSSRRVSPRLMARVNRLIGG
;
A
#
# COMPACT_ATOMS: atom_id res chain seq x y z
N MET A 1 7.63 -12.77 -24.19
CA MET A 1 8.74 -11.99 -23.58
C MET A 1 9.21 -12.64 -22.27
N ARG A 2 10.43 -12.38 -21.79
CA ARG A 2 10.88 -12.79 -20.45
C ARG A 2 11.35 -11.57 -19.67
N TYR A 3 10.76 -11.35 -18.51
CA TYR A 3 11.09 -10.25 -17.60
C TYR A 3 11.78 -10.79 -16.35
N SER A 4 12.76 -10.04 -15.85
CA SER A 4 13.37 -10.24 -14.55
C SER A 4 13.02 -9.07 -13.64
N LEU A 5 12.31 -9.35 -12.53
CA LEU A 5 12.01 -8.37 -11.51
C LEU A 5 13.26 -8.12 -10.66
N LYS A 6 13.84 -6.92 -10.76
CA LYS A 6 15.01 -6.51 -9.98
C LYS A 6 14.69 -5.36 -9.07
N ARG A 7 15.23 -5.40 -7.86
CA ARG A 7 15.16 -4.27 -6.92
C ARG A 7 16.09 -3.16 -7.42
N GLU A 8 15.53 -1.98 -7.65
CA GLU A 8 16.26 -0.78 -8.06
C GLU A 8 16.81 -0.02 -6.86
N SER A 9 15.97 0.20 -5.84
CA SER A 9 16.31 0.98 -4.66
C SER A 9 15.46 0.58 -3.46
N THR A 10 15.73 1.19 -2.31
CA THR A 10 14.92 1.08 -1.10
C THR A 10 14.83 2.46 -0.47
N ALA A 11 13.63 2.95 -0.18
CA ALA A 11 13.43 4.22 0.52
C ALA A 11 12.36 4.03 1.61
N ALA A 12 12.62 4.57 2.81
CA ALA A 12 11.72 4.48 3.97
C ALA A 12 11.20 3.04 4.26
N GLY A 13 12.04 2.02 4.05
CA GLY A 13 11.67 0.61 4.25
C GLY A 13 10.90 -0.05 3.10
N VAL A 14 10.52 0.70 2.05
CA VAL A 14 9.83 0.19 0.86
C VAL A 14 10.83 -0.09 -0.25
N GLY A 15 10.76 -1.30 -0.84
CA GLY A 15 11.58 -1.69 -2.00
C GLY A 15 10.93 -1.28 -3.32
N TYR A 16 11.67 -0.58 -4.18
CA TYR A 16 11.24 -0.26 -5.54
C TYR A 16 11.81 -1.29 -6.51
N PHE A 17 10.94 -1.85 -7.36
CA PHE A 17 11.31 -2.91 -8.29
C PHE A 17 10.99 -2.52 -9.73
N GLU A 18 11.74 -3.11 -10.65
CA GLU A 18 11.57 -2.93 -12.08
C GLU A 18 11.58 -4.29 -12.80
N ALA A 19 10.67 -4.46 -13.75
CA ALA A 19 10.64 -5.61 -14.64
C ALA A 19 11.55 -5.36 -15.87
N LEU A 20 12.69 -6.03 -15.92
CA LEU A 20 13.68 -5.87 -16.99
C LEU A 20 13.47 -6.91 -18.10
N PRO A 21 13.22 -6.51 -19.37
CA PRO A 21 13.07 -7.45 -20.47
C PRO A 21 14.38 -8.10 -20.86
N SER A 22 14.31 -9.37 -21.28
CA SER A 22 15.43 -10.10 -21.87
C SER A 22 15.55 -9.81 -23.37
N GLY A 23 16.76 -9.54 -23.85
CA GLY A 23 17.04 -9.40 -25.29
C GLY A 23 16.66 -8.05 -25.92
N ILE A 24 16.22 -7.08 -25.12
CA ILE A 24 16.00 -5.69 -25.55
C ILE A 24 17.22 -4.85 -25.12
N ALA A 25 17.90 -4.27 -26.09
CA ALA A 25 19.14 -3.51 -25.88
C ALA A 25 19.06 -2.07 -26.44
N SER A 26 18.05 -1.75 -27.26
CA SER A 26 17.87 -0.40 -27.82
C SER A 26 16.42 0.09 -27.76
N PRO A 27 16.19 1.42 -27.73
CA PRO A 27 14.83 1.98 -27.75
C PRO A 27 14.03 1.52 -28.98
N GLY A 28 14.69 1.37 -30.14
CA GLY A 28 14.04 0.89 -31.37
C GLY A 28 13.48 -0.53 -31.26
N GLN A 29 14.17 -1.43 -30.54
CA GLN A 29 13.67 -2.79 -30.27
C GLN A 29 12.45 -2.76 -29.35
N ALA A 30 12.50 -1.96 -28.29
CA ALA A 30 11.37 -1.81 -27.36
C ALA A 30 10.14 -1.20 -28.05
N ILE A 31 10.32 -0.16 -28.89
CA ILE A 31 9.26 0.43 -29.70
C ILE A 31 8.69 -0.61 -30.68
N GLY A 32 9.56 -1.38 -31.34
CA GLY A 32 9.14 -2.45 -32.24
C GLY A 32 8.26 -3.50 -31.56
N TYR A 33 8.59 -3.86 -30.31
CA TYR A 33 7.79 -4.76 -29.49
C TYR A 33 6.45 -4.12 -29.09
N LEU A 34 6.45 -2.89 -28.56
CA LEU A 34 5.23 -2.21 -28.10
C LEU A 34 4.19 -2.00 -29.20
N LYS A 35 4.60 -1.92 -30.48
CA LYS A 35 3.66 -1.88 -31.62
C LYS A 35 2.73 -3.10 -31.71
N GLN A 36 3.09 -4.22 -31.09
CA GLN A 36 2.29 -5.45 -31.06
C GLN A 36 1.69 -5.72 -29.68
N HIS A 37 2.10 -4.95 -28.68
CA HIS A 37 1.85 -5.18 -27.25
C HIS A 37 1.65 -3.83 -26.55
N GLU A 38 0.68 -3.05 -27.03
CA GLU A 38 0.53 -1.64 -26.67
C GLU A 38 0.33 -1.42 -25.17
N ASN A 39 -0.33 -2.37 -24.51
CA ASN A 39 -0.56 -2.32 -23.07
C ASN A 39 0.52 -3.00 -22.21
N ASP A 40 1.67 -3.41 -22.77
CA ASP A 40 2.76 -3.97 -21.97
C ASP A 40 3.42 -2.87 -21.13
N GLU A 41 2.93 -2.70 -19.90
CA GLU A 41 3.39 -1.70 -18.94
C GLU A 41 4.88 -1.87 -18.61
N PHE A 42 5.35 -3.12 -18.50
CA PHE A 42 6.74 -3.41 -18.16
C PHE A 42 7.68 -2.92 -19.26
N MET A 43 7.37 -3.24 -20.53
CA MET A 43 8.16 -2.72 -21.64
C MET A 43 8.08 -1.19 -21.74
N ARG A 44 6.90 -0.61 -21.51
CA ARG A 44 6.69 0.84 -21.56
C ARG A 44 7.56 1.56 -20.54
N ARG A 45 7.55 1.12 -19.27
CA ARG A 45 8.38 1.68 -18.20
C ARG A 45 9.88 1.50 -18.47
N TYR A 46 10.27 0.33 -18.94
CA TYR A 46 11.66 0.07 -19.32
C TYR A 46 12.13 1.04 -20.41
N LEU A 47 11.30 1.25 -21.44
CA LEU A 47 11.59 2.19 -22.53
C LEU A 47 11.68 3.65 -22.04
N LEU A 48 10.77 4.09 -21.18
CA LEU A 48 10.84 5.42 -20.57
C LEU A 48 12.16 5.64 -19.81
N LYS A 49 12.61 4.63 -19.04
CA LYS A 49 13.93 4.68 -18.38
C LYS A 49 15.11 4.64 -19.34
N MET A 50 14.99 3.97 -20.48
CA MET A 50 16.01 4.04 -21.53
C MET A 50 16.09 5.46 -22.11
N LEU A 51 14.94 6.09 -22.36
CA LEU A 51 14.88 7.47 -22.84
C LEU A 51 15.46 8.44 -21.83
N ALA A 52 15.25 8.24 -20.53
CA ALA A 52 15.83 9.06 -19.46
C ALA A 52 17.38 9.10 -19.42
N LYS A 53 18.05 8.20 -20.14
CA LYS A 53 19.53 8.20 -20.27
C LYS A 53 20.02 9.06 -21.44
N MET A 54 19.10 9.60 -22.25
CA MET A 54 19.38 10.45 -23.39
C MET A 54 19.71 11.88 -22.93
N GLY A 55 20.66 12.54 -23.60
CA GLY A 55 20.95 13.95 -23.32
C GLY A 55 19.76 14.84 -23.69
N ALA A 56 19.55 15.92 -22.93
CA ALA A 56 18.40 16.83 -23.14
C ALA A 56 18.33 17.42 -24.56
N GLU A 57 19.47 17.72 -25.19
CA GLU A 57 19.51 18.21 -26.58
C GLU A 57 19.07 17.17 -27.61
N GLU A 58 19.51 15.92 -27.43
CA GLU A 58 19.12 14.80 -28.29
C GLU A 58 17.63 14.50 -28.13
N PHE A 59 17.14 14.51 -26.89
CA PHE A 59 15.73 14.32 -26.58
C PHE A 59 14.85 15.46 -27.13
N TYR A 60 15.31 16.71 -27.07
CA TYR A 60 14.64 17.85 -27.68
C TYR A 60 14.51 17.68 -29.21
N ALA A 61 15.61 17.30 -29.89
CA ALA A 61 15.59 17.06 -31.33
C ALA A 61 14.62 15.91 -31.69
N LEU A 62 14.61 14.85 -30.88
CA LEU A 62 13.69 13.72 -31.01
C LEU A 62 12.22 14.17 -30.89
N CYS A 63 11.87 14.95 -29.87
CA CYS A 63 10.53 15.52 -29.70
C CYS A 63 10.13 16.40 -30.90
N GLY A 64 11.05 17.26 -31.35
CA GLY A 64 10.79 18.18 -32.47
C GLY A 64 10.46 17.44 -33.77
N ARG A 65 11.18 16.36 -34.08
CA ARG A 65 10.84 15.48 -35.21
C ARG A 65 9.50 14.79 -34.98
N ALA A 66 9.30 14.23 -33.78
CA ALA A 66 8.16 13.37 -33.51
C ALA A 66 6.81 14.08 -33.61
N VAL A 67 6.72 15.32 -33.12
CA VAL A 67 5.52 16.14 -33.20
C VAL A 67 5.13 16.47 -34.66
N ARG A 68 6.09 16.48 -35.60
CA ARG A 68 5.83 16.79 -37.01
C ARG A 68 5.58 15.56 -37.87
N GLU A 69 6.30 14.47 -37.61
CA GLU A 69 6.50 13.39 -38.59
C GLU A 69 6.19 12.00 -38.04
N ASP A 70 6.27 11.79 -36.72
CA ASP A 70 6.12 10.45 -36.13
C ASP A 70 4.66 10.14 -35.72
N PRO A 71 4.27 8.86 -35.64
CA PRO A 71 2.90 8.47 -35.32
C PRO A 71 2.51 8.74 -33.85
N PRO A 72 1.21 8.89 -33.53
CA PRO A 72 0.73 9.23 -32.20
C PRO A 72 1.25 8.37 -31.03
N PRO A 73 1.45 7.03 -31.15
CA PRO A 73 2.00 6.25 -30.04
C PRO A 73 3.42 6.67 -29.61
N LEU A 74 4.25 7.11 -30.57
CA LEU A 74 5.58 7.65 -30.26
C LEU A 74 5.48 9.06 -29.66
N GLN A 75 4.53 9.88 -30.12
CA GLN A 75 4.25 11.18 -29.51
C GLN A 75 3.80 11.03 -28.06
N ALA A 76 2.91 10.07 -27.76
CA ALA A 76 2.47 9.74 -26.41
C ALA A 76 3.65 9.30 -25.52
N LEU A 77 4.54 8.45 -26.03
CA LEU A 77 5.75 8.02 -25.31
C LEU A 77 6.65 9.19 -24.91
N LEU A 78 6.92 10.10 -25.85
CA LEU A 78 7.81 11.23 -25.60
C LEU A 78 7.16 12.26 -24.68
N TYR A 79 5.85 12.51 -24.83
CA TYR A 79 5.12 13.37 -23.91
C TYR A 79 5.09 12.80 -22.49
N GLU A 80 4.87 11.49 -22.34
CA GLU A 80 4.94 10.81 -21.06
C GLU A 80 6.33 10.89 -20.43
N ALA A 81 7.41 10.75 -21.22
CA ALA A 81 8.77 10.98 -20.74
C ALA A 81 8.98 12.42 -20.24
N CYS A 82 8.40 13.44 -20.90
CA CYS A 82 8.41 14.83 -20.41
C CYS A 82 7.68 15.02 -19.07
N LEU A 83 6.71 14.17 -18.75
CA LEU A 83 5.96 14.22 -17.49
C LEU A 83 6.69 13.49 -16.36
N MET A 84 7.39 12.40 -16.66
CA MET A 84 8.04 11.53 -15.67
C MET A 84 9.47 11.95 -15.31
N HIS A 85 10.16 12.66 -16.20
CA HIS A 85 11.56 13.04 -16.01
C HIS A 85 11.71 14.56 -15.86
N PRO A 86 12.14 15.07 -14.68
CA PRO A 86 12.29 16.51 -14.45
C PRO A 86 13.17 17.21 -15.49
N GLU A 87 14.20 16.52 -15.97
CA GLU A 87 15.14 17.00 -16.98
C GLU A 87 14.50 17.27 -18.35
N TYR A 88 13.30 16.74 -18.60
CA TYR A 88 12.55 16.91 -19.85
C TYR A 88 11.29 17.77 -19.68
N ALA A 89 10.98 18.21 -18.46
CA ALA A 89 9.75 18.93 -18.16
C ALA A 89 9.57 20.21 -19.00
N GLN A 90 10.67 20.90 -19.32
CA GLN A 90 10.63 22.09 -20.17
C GLN A 90 10.20 21.83 -21.62
N PHE A 91 10.18 20.58 -22.08
CA PHE A 91 9.81 20.22 -23.46
C PHE A 91 8.32 19.92 -23.64
N GLN A 92 7.52 19.89 -22.57
CA GLN A 92 6.07 19.64 -22.64
C GLN A 92 5.36 20.59 -23.62
N GLY A 93 5.77 21.86 -23.67
CA GLY A 93 5.19 22.87 -24.55
C GLY A 93 5.30 22.55 -26.05
N MET A 94 6.23 21.67 -26.45
CA MET A 94 6.38 21.24 -27.84
C MET A 94 5.16 20.44 -28.33
N PHE A 95 4.41 19.81 -27.42
CA PHE A 95 3.26 18.96 -27.73
C PHE A 95 1.93 19.74 -27.70
N ALA A 96 1.95 21.06 -27.46
CA ALA A 96 0.74 21.88 -27.27
C ALA A 96 -0.21 21.92 -28.49
N GLY A 97 0.28 21.58 -29.69
CA GLY A 97 -0.53 21.49 -30.91
C GLY A 97 -1.19 20.12 -31.14
N LEU A 98 -0.96 19.14 -30.25
CA LEU A 98 -1.49 17.78 -30.36
C LEU A 98 -2.73 17.58 -29.47
N ASP A 99 -3.54 16.58 -29.83
CA ASP A 99 -4.63 16.12 -28.97
C ASP A 99 -4.09 15.23 -27.84
N LEU A 100 -3.75 15.86 -26.72
CA LEU A 100 -3.19 15.16 -25.56
C LEU A 100 -4.16 14.14 -24.94
N ALA A 101 -5.48 14.36 -25.07
CA ALA A 101 -6.48 13.41 -24.58
C ALA A 101 -6.48 12.13 -25.44
N ALA A 102 -6.35 12.27 -26.76
CA ALA A 102 -6.14 11.12 -27.65
C ALA A 102 -4.81 10.40 -27.35
N LEU A 103 -3.73 11.14 -27.06
CA LEU A 103 -2.45 10.53 -26.66
C LEU A 103 -2.57 9.76 -25.34
N ALA A 104 -3.38 10.22 -24.39
CA ALA A 104 -3.61 9.52 -23.13
C ALA A 104 -4.23 8.13 -23.36
N GLY A 105 -5.13 7.99 -24.33
CA GLY A 105 -5.72 6.71 -24.71
C GLY A 105 -4.74 5.73 -25.39
N LEU A 106 -3.54 6.19 -25.75
CA LEU A 106 -2.47 5.38 -26.36
C LEU A 106 -1.35 5.00 -25.37
N SER A 107 -1.49 5.38 -24.10
CA SER A 107 -0.56 4.96 -23.05
C SER A 107 -1.22 3.93 -22.12
N PRO A 108 -0.53 2.84 -21.75
CA PRO A 108 -1.01 1.99 -20.67
C PRO A 108 -0.91 2.65 -19.29
N LEU A 109 -0.16 3.75 -19.14
CA LEU A 109 0.03 4.41 -17.85
C LEU A 109 -0.96 5.59 -17.69
N PRO A 110 -1.45 5.86 -16.47
CA PRO A 110 -2.39 6.96 -16.25
C PRO A 110 -1.70 8.34 -16.24
N VAL A 111 -0.41 8.45 -16.56
CA VAL A 111 0.42 9.66 -16.36
C VAL A 111 -0.08 10.83 -17.21
N ILE A 112 -0.34 10.60 -18.50
CA ILE A 112 -0.87 11.64 -19.39
C ILE A 112 -2.28 12.04 -18.96
N ALA A 113 -3.15 11.07 -18.64
CA ALA A 113 -4.51 11.36 -18.19
C ALA A 113 -4.52 12.17 -16.88
N ALA A 114 -3.62 11.84 -15.94
CA ALA A 114 -3.46 12.56 -14.68
C ALA A 114 -2.95 13.99 -14.89
N SER A 115 -2.07 14.23 -15.86
CA SER A 115 -1.55 15.58 -16.14
C SER A 115 -2.59 16.53 -16.73
N LEU A 116 -3.64 16.00 -17.36
CA LEU A 116 -4.72 16.76 -18.00
C LEU A 116 -5.87 17.14 -17.05
N ARG A 117 -5.81 16.77 -15.77
CA ARG A 117 -6.87 17.07 -14.80
C ARG A 117 -6.96 18.59 -14.56
N PRO A 118 -8.15 19.22 -14.77
CA PRO A 118 -8.29 20.68 -14.73
C PRO A 118 -7.93 21.35 -13.39
N ASP A 119 -8.06 20.62 -12.29
CA ASP A 119 -7.88 21.09 -10.91
C ASP A 119 -6.58 20.58 -10.27
N ARG A 120 -5.69 19.97 -11.06
CA ARG A 120 -4.38 19.46 -10.61
C ARG A 120 -3.58 20.53 -9.85
N ASP A 121 -3.51 21.74 -10.40
CA ASP A 121 -2.72 22.84 -9.85
C ASP A 121 -3.27 23.35 -8.50
N ALA A 122 -4.55 23.14 -8.23
CA ALA A 122 -5.16 23.50 -6.94
C ALA A 122 -4.73 22.55 -5.81
N HIS A 123 -4.41 21.29 -6.13
CA HIS A 123 -4.01 20.29 -5.13
C HIS A 123 -2.51 20.33 -4.80
N HIS A 124 -1.66 20.64 -5.77
CA HIS A 124 -0.19 20.53 -5.62
C HIS A 124 0.39 21.31 -4.44
N PRO A 125 0.03 22.59 -4.21
CA PRO A 125 0.54 23.33 -3.05
C PRO A 125 0.17 22.68 -1.72
N TRP A 126 -1.06 22.19 -1.59
CA TRP A 126 -1.53 21.50 -0.39
C TRP A 126 -0.82 20.18 -0.17
N MET A 127 -0.63 19.38 -1.22
CA MET A 127 0.07 18.10 -1.11
C MET A 127 1.50 18.29 -0.61
N ARG A 128 2.19 19.34 -1.05
CA ARG A 128 3.52 19.70 -0.54
C ARG A 128 3.50 20.03 0.96
N LEU A 129 2.56 20.88 1.39
CA LEU A 129 2.42 21.26 2.80
C LEU A 129 2.14 20.05 3.71
N VAL A 130 1.24 19.16 3.26
CA VAL A 130 0.86 17.96 4.02
C VAL A 130 2.00 16.94 4.03
N ALA A 131 2.77 16.82 2.94
CA ALA A 131 3.88 15.88 2.86
C ALA A 131 4.95 16.15 3.93
N ASP A 132 5.38 17.40 4.06
CA ASP A 132 6.39 17.79 5.06
C ASP A 132 5.87 17.53 6.49
N ASN A 133 4.59 17.79 6.75
CA ASN A 133 3.97 17.52 8.04
C ASN A 133 3.84 16.02 8.38
N ILE A 134 3.30 15.22 7.46
CA ILE A 134 3.08 13.78 7.69
C ILE A 134 4.39 12.99 7.72
N MET A 135 5.33 13.31 6.83
CA MET A 135 6.57 12.53 6.68
C MET A 135 7.65 12.98 7.64
N ARG A 136 7.83 14.30 7.82
CA ARG A 136 8.94 14.83 8.62
C ARG A 136 8.50 15.29 10.01
N GLY A 137 7.21 15.39 10.27
CA GLY A 137 6.70 15.94 11.54
C GLY A 137 6.85 17.46 11.62
N GLU A 138 7.04 18.14 10.47
CA GLU A 138 7.13 19.60 10.45
C GLU A 138 5.78 20.22 10.81
N PRO A 139 5.72 21.28 11.65
CA PRO A 139 4.48 21.98 11.91
C PRO A 139 3.84 22.49 10.62
N LEU A 140 2.54 22.25 10.46
CA LEU A 140 1.82 22.75 9.29
C LEU A 140 1.78 24.29 9.32
N PRO A 141 2.29 25.01 8.30
CA PRO A 141 2.40 26.47 8.35
C PRO A 141 1.03 27.14 8.17
N ALA A 142 0.32 27.37 9.28
CA ALA A 142 -1.07 27.84 9.30
C ALA A 142 -1.33 29.10 8.47
N THR A 143 -0.43 30.08 8.49
CA THR A 143 -0.56 31.31 7.70
C THR A 143 -0.55 31.04 6.19
N ILE A 144 0.32 30.14 5.73
CA ILE A 144 0.38 29.74 4.32
C ILE A 144 -0.87 28.93 3.98
N ALA A 145 -1.20 27.93 4.80
CA ALA A 145 -2.37 27.07 4.59
C ALA A 145 -3.68 27.87 4.48
N ARG A 146 -3.91 28.85 5.36
CA ARG A 146 -5.11 29.71 5.33
C ARG A 146 -5.18 30.63 4.10
N GLY A 147 -4.05 30.90 3.46
CA GLY A 147 -3.98 31.72 2.25
C GLY A 147 -4.20 30.92 0.96
N LEU A 148 -4.18 29.59 1.01
CA LEU A 148 -4.41 28.74 -0.16
C LEU A 148 -5.92 28.51 -0.36
N PRO A 149 -6.43 28.56 -1.61
CA PRO A 149 -7.79 28.14 -1.88
C PRO A 149 -7.94 26.65 -1.58
N ALA A 150 -9.03 26.26 -0.91
CA ALA A 150 -9.34 24.85 -0.68
C ALA A 150 -9.68 24.18 -2.01
N PRO A 151 -9.01 23.08 -2.39
CA PRO A 151 -9.25 22.42 -3.68
C PRO A 151 -10.51 21.56 -3.65
N VAL A 152 -10.99 21.21 -2.45
CA VAL A 152 -12.19 20.41 -2.19
C VAL A 152 -12.89 20.91 -0.94
N GLU A 153 -14.20 20.69 -0.87
CA GLU A 153 -14.96 20.90 0.36
C GLU A 153 -14.56 19.87 1.42
N PRO A 154 -14.35 20.30 2.69
CA PRO A 154 -14.01 19.38 3.76
C PRO A 154 -15.17 18.44 4.07
N ALA A 155 -14.86 17.17 4.37
CA ALA A 155 -15.86 16.20 4.80
C ALA A 155 -16.54 16.65 6.11
N ALA A 156 -17.84 16.39 6.21
CA ALA A 156 -18.57 16.60 7.45
C ALA A 156 -18.04 15.68 8.56
N LYS A 157 -18.11 16.13 9.81
CA LYS A 157 -17.76 15.29 10.95
C LYS A 157 -18.79 14.15 11.07
N SER A 158 -18.32 12.91 11.02
CA SER A 158 -19.16 11.73 11.28
C SER A 158 -19.72 11.75 12.70
N THR A 159 -20.96 11.28 12.84
CA THR A 159 -21.63 10.98 14.13
C THR A 159 -21.98 9.51 14.26
N ALA A 160 -21.57 8.69 13.30
CA ALA A 160 -21.80 7.26 13.31
C ALA A 160 -20.99 6.58 14.44
N PRO A 161 -21.49 5.45 14.97
CA PRO A 161 -20.77 4.70 16.00
C PRO A 161 -19.44 4.17 15.47
N GLY A 162 -18.40 4.27 16.29
CA GLY A 162 -17.12 3.62 16.05
C GLY A 162 -17.12 2.20 16.60
N VAL A 163 -15.96 1.54 16.51
CA VAL A 163 -15.80 0.16 16.98
C VAL A 163 -16.09 -0.01 18.48
N ALA A 164 -15.83 1.03 19.29
CA ALA A 164 -16.06 1.00 20.73
C ALA A 164 -17.55 0.86 21.07
N GLU A 165 -18.41 1.68 20.45
CA GLU A 165 -19.86 1.60 20.65
C GLU A 165 -20.41 0.25 20.14
N ILE A 166 -19.96 -0.21 18.97
CA ILE A 166 -20.39 -1.48 18.38
C ILE A 166 -19.96 -2.67 19.25
N PHE A 167 -18.74 -2.63 19.80
CA PHE A 167 -18.24 -3.65 20.71
C PHE A 167 -19.08 -3.70 22.00
N ALA A 168 -19.38 -2.53 22.59
CA ALA A 168 -20.21 -2.44 23.78
C ALA A 168 -21.63 -2.96 23.53
N GLU A 169 -22.23 -2.65 22.38
CA GLU A 169 -23.54 -3.15 21.98
C GLU A 169 -23.57 -4.69 21.86
N ARG A 170 -22.55 -5.27 21.23
CA ARG A 170 -22.51 -6.72 20.95
C ARG A 170 -22.10 -7.56 22.15
N PHE A 171 -21.20 -7.06 22.98
CA PHE A 171 -20.53 -7.86 24.01
C PHE A 171 -20.67 -7.28 25.43
N GLY A 172 -21.44 -6.22 25.62
CA GLY A 172 -21.65 -5.61 26.95
C GLY A 172 -20.38 -5.05 27.59
N GLY A 173 -19.34 -4.77 26.78
CA GLY A 173 -18.08 -4.21 27.24
C GLY A 173 -17.01 -5.23 27.66
N ALA A 174 -17.26 -6.54 27.53
CA ALA A 174 -16.28 -7.58 27.82
C ALA A 174 -16.08 -8.50 26.61
N ALA A 175 -14.83 -8.82 26.27
CA ALA A 175 -14.55 -9.74 25.16
C ALA A 175 -15.17 -11.12 25.42
N PRO A 176 -15.67 -11.80 24.37
CA PRO A 176 -16.13 -13.19 24.48
C PRO A 176 -14.95 -14.13 24.79
N ALA A 177 -15.26 -15.41 25.03
CA ALA A 177 -14.20 -16.42 25.14
C ALA A 177 -13.44 -16.52 23.80
N PRO A 178 -12.08 -16.47 23.83
CA PRO A 178 -11.29 -16.47 22.60
C PRO A 178 -11.37 -17.81 21.88
N ALA A 179 -11.18 -17.79 20.57
CA ALA A 179 -11.05 -19.01 19.77
C ALA A 179 -9.75 -19.76 20.11
N ALA A 180 -9.76 -21.08 19.95
CA ALA A 180 -8.53 -21.86 20.03
C ALA A 180 -7.71 -21.66 18.75
N LEU A 181 -6.74 -20.75 18.80
CA LEU A 181 -5.81 -20.47 17.71
C LEU A 181 -4.48 -21.22 17.92
N PRO A 182 -3.81 -21.66 16.84
CA PRO A 182 -2.50 -22.28 16.95
C PRO A 182 -1.48 -21.30 17.53
N ALA A 183 -0.53 -21.82 18.30
CA ALA A 183 0.56 -21.01 18.82
C ALA A 183 1.48 -20.52 17.68
N PRO A 184 2.18 -19.39 17.82
CA PRO A 184 3.07 -18.86 16.78
C PRO A 184 4.11 -19.89 16.27
N GLY A 185 4.65 -20.74 17.15
CA GLY A 185 5.57 -21.80 16.76
C GLY A 185 4.94 -22.87 15.86
N GLU A 186 3.66 -23.19 16.07
CA GLU A 186 2.91 -24.12 15.21
C GLU A 186 2.62 -23.50 13.85
N VAL A 187 2.22 -22.22 13.83
CA VAL A 187 2.01 -21.45 12.59
C VAL A 187 3.29 -21.39 11.76
N PHE A 188 4.42 -21.08 12.40
CA PHE A 188 5.72 -21.10 11.75
C PHE A 188 6.06 -22.48 11.17
N ALA A 189 5.91 -23.54 11.96
CA ALA A 189 6.26 -24.90 11.53
C ALA A 189 5.44 -25.34 10.31
N ASP A 190 4.14 -25.04 10.29
CA ASP A 190 3.28 -25.33 9.15
C ASP A 190 3.66 -24.50 7.91
N ALA A 191 3.82 -23.18 8.06
CA ALA A 191 4.21 -22.30 6.96
C ALA A 191 5.57 -22.68 6.35
N LEU A 192 6.57 -22.96 7.18
CA LEU A 192 7.90 -23.41 6.74
C LEU A 192 7.80 -24.71 5.94
N LYS A 193 7.03 -25.69 6.43
CA LYS A 193 6.81 -26.97 5.73
C LYS A 193 6.15 -26.76 4.37
N ARG A 194 5.10 -25.95 4.31
CA ARG A 194 4.32 -25.71 3.08
C ARG A 194 5.14 -24.94 2.04
N LEU A 195 5.80 -23.85 2.43
CA LEU A 195 6.69 -23.08 1.56
C LEU A 195 7.92 -23.90 1.12
N GLY A 196 8.45 -24.74 2.00
CA GLY A 196 9.54 -25.66 1.69
C GLY A 196 9.21 -26.64 0.56
N ARG A 197 7.97 -27.16 0.52
CA ARG A 197 7.50 -28.04 -0.57
C ARG A 197 7.45 -27.34 -1.93
N LEU A 198 7.20 -26.03 -1.94
CA LEU A 198 7.20 -25.22 -3.17
C LEU A 198 8.62 -24.86 -3.64
N GLY A 199 9.65 -25.05 -2.81
CA GLY A 199 11.03 -24.74 -3.17
C GLY A 199 11.31 -23.24 -3.38
N VAL A 200 10.53 -22.36 -2.74
CA VAL A 200 10.62 -20.90 -2.96
C VAL A 200 11.82 -20.24 -2.29
N PHE A 201 12.45 -20.87 -1.29
CA PHE A 201 13.52 -20.22 -0.52
C PHE A 201 14.80 -20.06 -1.35
N ALA A 202 15.28 -18.81 -1.47
CA ALA A 202 16.50 -18.48 -2.20
C ALA A 202 17.75 -18.52 -1.29
N ASP A 203 17.56 -18.39 0.03
CA ASP A 203 18.61 -18.49 1.02
C ASP A 203 18.09 -18.99 2.39
N VAL A 204 18.94 -18.87 3.40
CA VAL A 204 18.64 -19.17 4.80
C VAL A 204 18.10 -17.93 5.52
N GLU A 205 17.30 -18.18 6.56
CA GLU A 205 16.85 -17.15 7.52
C GLU A 205 18.05 -16.41 8.13
N GLN A 206 17.95 -15.08 8.18
CA GLN A 206 18.98 -14.21 8.70
C GLN A 206 18.39 -13.22 9.71
N ARG A 207 19.24 -12.73 10.62
CA ARG A 207 18.88 -11.62 11.50
C ARG A 207 18.90 -10.31 10.72
N HIS A 208 17.95 -9.45 11.03
CA HIS A 208 17.89 -8.06 10.61
C HIS A 208 17.98 -7.16 11.84
N THR A 209 18.61 -5.99 11.73
CA THR A 209 18.79 -5.07 12.87
C THR A 209 18.27 -3.65 12.61
N ALA A 210 17.80 -3.31 11.41
CA ALA A 210 17.29 -1.97 11.11
C ALA A 210 15.81 -1.82 11.52
N SER A 211 15.49 -2.12 12.78
CA SER A 211 14.15 -1.98 13.37
C SER A 211 14.28 -1.95 14.88
N LEU A 212 13.34 -1.26 15.55
CA LEU A 212 13.22 -1.25 17.02
C LEU A 212 12.77 -2.59 17.61
N SER A 213 12.56 -3.60 16.77
CA SER A 213 12.22 -4.93 17.23
C SER A 213 13.41 -5.61 17.92
N PRO A 214 13.23 -6.23 19.10
CA PRO A 214 14.30 -6.97 19.75
C PRO A 214 14.70 -8.21 18.94
N ILE A 215 13.76 -8.77 18.18
CA ILE A 215 13.98 -9.87 17.24
C ILE A 215 13.39 -9.45 15.89
N ALA A 216 14.27 -9.22 14.92
CA ALA A 216 13.90 -9.02 13.53
C ALA A 216 14.65 -10.01 12.65
N LEU A 217 13.91 -10.61 11.72
CA LEU A 217 14.38 -11.63 10.80
C LEU A 217 14.12 -11.18 9.37
N MET A 218 14.89 -11.72 8.43
CA MET A 218 14.66 -11.57 7.01
C MET A 218 15.02 -12.86 6.28
N ARG A 219 14.39 -13.10 5.13
CA ARG A 219 14.73 -14.21 4.25
C ARG A 219 14.45 -13.86 2.79
N ARG A 220 15.34 -14.27 1.89
CA ARG A 220 15.09 -14.18 0.45
C ARG A 220 14.36 -15.40 -0.05
N TRP A 221 13.45 -15.14 -0.98
CA TRP A 221 12.67 -16.15 -1.66
C TRP A 221 12.50 -15.75 -3.13
N SER A 222 12.21 -16.71 -3.99
CA SER A 222 12.11 -16.55 -5.43
C SER A 222 10.69 -16.80 -5.90
N MET A 223 10.30 -16.09 -6.96
CA MET A 223 9.03 -16.27 -7.64
C MET A 223 9.23 -16.37 -9.15
N GLU A 224 8.35 -17.12 -9.79
CA GLU A 224 8.16 -17.15 -11.24
C GLU A 224 6.66 -17.23 -11.52
N VAL A 225 6.18 -16.40 -12.45
CA VAL A 225 4.82 -16.45 -12.97
C VAL A 225 4.80 -16.35 -14.49
N ARG A 226 3.71 -16.84 -15.09
CA ARG A 226 3.50 -16.82 -16.54
C ARG A 226 2.14 -16.22 -16.86
N VAL A 227 2.11 -15.33 -17.83
CA VAL A 227 0.90 -14.61 -18.24
C VAL A 227 0.69 -14.81 -19.72
N ARG A 228 -0.51 -15.28 -20.07
CA ARG A 228 -1.08 -15.27 -21.41
C ARG A 228 -2.41 -14.55 -21.36
N CYS A 229 -2.44 -13.32 -21.84
CA CYS A 229 -3.61 -12.44 -21.77
C CYS A 229 -3.58 -11.46 -22.94
N GLY A 230 -4.62 -11.46 -23.78
CA GLY A 230 -4.64 -10.66 -25.01
C GLY A 230 -3.42 -10.94 -25.89
N SER A 231 -2.71 -9.87 -26.26
CA SER A 231 -1.45 -9.91 -27.00
C SER A 231 -0.24 -10.32 -26.16
N LEU A 232 -0.33 -10.33 -24.82
CA LEU A 232 0.79 -10.58 -23.94
C LEU A 232 0.99 -12.09 -23.71
N ASP A 233 2.19 -12.58 -24.00
CA ASP A 233 2.72 -13.88 -23.54
C ASP A 233 4.09 -13.64 -22.91
N TYR A 234 4.18 -13.67 -21.59
CA TYR A 234 5.45 -13.48 -20.88
C TYR A 234 5.62 -14.33 -19.63
N ALA A 235 6.87 -14.47 -19.22
CA ALA A 235 7.25 -14.94 -17.89
C ALA A 235 7.91 -13.82 -17.10
N LEU A 236 7.60 -13.70 -15.82
CA LEU A 236 8.25 -12.78 -14.87
C LEU A 236 8.88 -13.63 -13.76
N SER A 237 10.15 -13.40 -13.47
CA SER A 237 10.82 -14.04 -12.33
C SER A 237 11.67 -13.06 -11.55
N GLY A 238 11.85 -13.32 -10.25
CA GLY A 238 12.69 -12.47 -9.41
C GLY A 238 12.89 -13.01 -8.01
N THR A 239 13.83 -12.41 -7.30
CA THR A 239 14.08 -12.68 -5.87
C THR A 239 13.56 -11.53 -5.05
N GLN A 240 12.81 -11.86 -4.00
CA GLN A 240 12.18 -10.94 -3.05
C GLN A 240 12.80 -11.14 -1.66
N ILE A 241 12.56 -10.19 -0.76
CA ILE A 241 12.90 -10.29 0.66
C ILE A 241 11.61 -10.04 1.44
N SER A 242 11.35 -10.89 2.43
CA SER A 242 10.33 -10.65 3.44
C SER A 242 10.96 -10.54 4.81
N TYR A 243 10.26 -9.90 5.74
CA TYR A 243 10.73 -9.59 7.07
C TYR A 243 9.79 -10.19 8.11
N GLY A 244 10.29 -10.40 9.32
CA GLY A 244 9.44 -10.79 10.44
C GLY A 244 9.95 -10.20 11.74
N LYS A 245 9.03 -9.66 12.53
CA LYS A 245 9.34 -8.88 13.73
C LYS A 245 8.51 -9.41 14.89
N GLY A 246 9.05 -9.34 16.11
CA GLY A 246 8.35 -9.84 17.28
C GLY A 246 9.16 -9.75 18.57
N LEU A 247 8.45 -9.98 19.68
CA LEU A 247 9.03 -10.01 21.03
C LEU A 247 9.69 -11.36 21.35
N SER A 248 9.34 -12.41 20.60
CA SER A 248 9.92 -13.75 20.72
C SER A 248 10.29 -14.30 19.34
N LEU A 249 11.16 -15.31 19.31
CA LEU A 249 11.60 -15.93 18.05
C LEU A 249 10.44 -16.58 17.30
N ASP A 250 9.52 -17.23 18.02
CA ASP A 250 8.35 -17.88 17.42
C ASP A 250 7.41 -16.86 16.77
N VAL A 251 7.19 -15.70 17.41
CA VAL A 251 6.38 -14.61 16.84
C VAL A 251 7.06 -14.02 15.60
N ALA A 252 8.36 -13.71 15.68
CA ALA A 252 9.09 -13.15 14.55
C ALA A 252 9.16 -14.12 13.36
N ARG A 253 9.28 -15.43 13.61
CA ARG A 253 9.22 -16.46 12.58
C ARG A 253 7.82 -16.62 12.00
N ALA A 254 6.78 -16.68 12.83
CA ALA A 254 5.41 -16.73 12.33
C ALA A 254 5.13 -15.54 11.40
N SER A 255 5.51 -14.33 11.83
CA SER A 255 5.44 -13.10 11.01
C SER A 255 6.19 -13.25 9.69
N LEU A 256 7.47 -13.67 9.72
CA LEU A 256 8.29 -13.82 8.50
C LEU A 256 7.69 -14.79 7.48
N TYR A 257 7.35 -16.00 7.91
CA TYR A 257 6.91 -17.04 6.97
C TYR A 257 5.47 -16.83 6.50
N MET A 258 4.63 -16.20 7.31
CA MET A 258 3.29 -15.80 6.88
C MET A 258 3.34 -14.62 5.90
N GLU A 259 4.28 -13.68 6.05
CA GLU A 259 4.53 -12.65 5.01
C GLU A 259 5.01 -13.28 3.70
N ILE A 260 5.94 -14.26 3.74
CA ILE A 260 6.35 -14.98 2.53
C ILE A 260 5.15 -15.69 1.88
N ALA A 261 4.29 -16.34 2.66
CA ALA A 261 3.09 -17.03 2.16
C ALA A 261 2.10 -16.07 1.47
N GLU A 262 1.88 -14.91 2.08
CA GLU A 262 1.09 -13.81 1.51
C GLU A 262 1.68 -13.37 0.17
N ARG A 263 2.97 -13.04 0.16
CA ARG A 263 3.65 -12.50 -1.04
C ARG A 263 3.76 -13.53 -2.17
N VAL A 264 4.02 -14.80 -1.87
CA VAL A 264 3.99 -15.90 -2.86
C VAL A 264 2.60 -16.02 -3.51
N SER A 265 1.55 -15.75 -2.73
CA SER A 265 0.17 -15.79 -3.22
C SER A 265 -0.25 -14.51 -3.96
N SER A 266 0.40 -13.37 -3.71
CA SER A 266 0.10 -12.11 -4.40
C SER A 266 0.71 -11.98 -5.80
N PHE A 267 1.59 -12.91 -6.21
CA PHE A 267 1.99 -13.07 -7.61
C PHE A 267 1.09 -14.10 -8.30
N ALA A 268 0.62 -13.82 -9.52
CA ALA A 268 -0.31 -14.67 -10.24
C ALA A 268 0.17 -15.03 -11.65
N SER A 269 -0.11 -16.27 -12.04
CA SER A 269 -0.09 -16.68 -13.44
C SER A 269 -1.49 -16.58 -14.03
N PHE A 270 -1.56 -16.24 -15.31
CA PHE A 270 -2.82 -16.05 -16.05
C PHE A 270 -2.80 -16.85 -17.35
N GLY A 271 -3.93 -17.45 -17.70
CA GLY A 271 -4.12 -18.19 -18.94
C GLY A 271 -5.56 -18.13 -19.43
N ALA A 272 -5.93 -19.03 -20.34
CA ALA A 272 -7.26 -19.05 -20.95
C ALA A 272 -8.41 -19.23 -19.92
N GLU A 273 -8.13 -19.88 -18.79
CA GLU A 273 -9.10 -20.10 -17.70
C GLU A 273 -9.13 -18.94 -16.68
N GLY A 274 -8.35 -17.87 -16.90
CA GLY A 274 -8.22 -16.74 -16.00
C GLY A 274 -7.05 -16.88 -15.03
N VAL A 275 -7.28 -16.65 -13.72
CA VAL A 275 -6.22 -16.75 -12.70
C VAL A 275 -5.91 -18.21 -12.38
N LEU A 276 -4.64 -18.60 -12.49
CA LEU A 276 -4.21 -20.00 -12.33
C LEU A 276 -3.70 -20.30 -10.91
N GLY A 277 -3.77 -21.59 -10.53
CA GLY A 277 -3.13 -22.11 -9.32
C GLY A 277 -3.82 -21.75 -8.00
N ARG A 278 -5.09 -21.32 -8.07
CA ARG A 278 -5.91 -20.97 -6.91
C ARG A 278 -6.77 -22.14 -6.45
N THR A 279 -7.23 -22.09 -5.21
CA THR A 279 -8.19 -23.06 -4.66
C THR A 279 -9.59 -22.93 -5.27
N ARG A 280 -9.91 -21.76 -5.81
CA ARG A 280 -11.14 -21.44 -6.56
C ARG A 280 -10.79 -21.04 -7.99
N GLU A 281 -11.70 -21.28 -8.92
CA GLU A 281 -11.57 -20.80 -10.30
C GLU A 281 -11.93 -19.31 -10.37
N TYR A 282 -11.14 -18.55 -11.14
CA TYR A 282 -11.35 -17.11 -11.35
C TYR A 282 -11.26 -16.78 -12.84
N PRO A 283 -12.28 -17.12 -13.64
CA PRO A 283 -12.36 -16.70 -15.03
C PRO A 283 -12.37 -15.16 -15.11
N LEU A 284 -11.76 -14.62 -16.16
CA LEU A 284 -11.72 -13.18 -16.38
C LEU A 284 -12.90 -12.73 -17.25
N GLN A 285 -13.56 -11.67 -16.82
CA GLN A 285 -14.46 -10.86 -17.67
C GLN A 285 -13.67 -9.69 -18.25
N ILE A 286 -13.98 -9.27 -19.46
CA ILE A 286 -13.40 -8.06 -20.07
C ILE A 286 -14.52 -7.09 -20.43
N GLY A 287 -14.40 -5.84 -19.99
CA GLY A 287 -15.47 -4.86 -20.17
C GLY A 287 -15.16 -3.52 -19.52
N GLY A 288 -15.84 -2.48 -19.98
CA GLY A 288 -15.96 -1.25 -19.21
C GLY A 288 -16.85 -1.45 -17.98
N ALA A 289 -16.58 -0.73 -16.88
CA ALA A 289 -17.36 -0.83 -15.65
C ALA A 289 -18.87 -0.60 -15.87
N GLY A 290 -19.23 0.37 -16.73
CA GLY A 290 -20.62 0.66 -17.07
C GLY A 290 -21.29 -0.44 -17.89
N GLU A 291 -20.54 -1.10 -18.78
CA GLU A 291 -21.04 -2.19 -19.62
C GLU A 291 -21.34 -3.43 -18.77
N LEU A 292 -20.39 -3.84 -17.92
CA LEU A 292 -20.57 -4.98 -17.02
C LEU A 292 -21.72 -4.76 -16.02
N ARG A 293 -21.92 -3.53 -15.53
CA ARG A 293 -23.10 -3.21 -14.71
C ARG A 293 -24.40 -3.38 -15.49
N ALA A 294 -24.42 -2.96 -16.76
CA ALA A 294 -25.60 -3.12 -17.61
C ALA A 294 -25.90 -4.61 -17.91
N GLU A 295 -24.88 -5.47 -17.88
CA GLU A 295 -25.01 -6.93 -17.95
C GLU A 295 -25.45 -7.59 -16.63
N GLY A 296 -25.55 -6.82 -15.55
CA GLY A 296 -26.04 -7.28 -14.24
C GLY A 296 -24.96 -7.70 -13.26
N PHE A 297 -23.69 -7.38 -13.52
CA PHE A 297 -22.62 -7.62 -12.55
C PHE A 297 -22.55 -6.53 -11.48
N ASP A 298 -22.45 -6.96 -10.22
CA ASP A 298 -21.95 -6.10 -9.14
C ASP A 298 -20.44 -5.93 -9.32
N ILE A 299 -19.96 -4.68 -9.30
CA ILE A 299 -18.55 -4.37 -9.53
C ILE A 299 -18.01 -3.39 -8.50
N LEU A 300 -16.72 -3.52 -8.16
CA LEU A 300 -15.97 -2.52 -7.44
C LEU A 300 -15.87 -1.26 -8.32
N ASP A 301 -16.44 -0.16 -7.85
CA ASP A 301 -16.44 1.09 -8.62
C ASP A 301 -15.03 1.73 -8.64
N PRO A 302 -14.33 1.79 -9.78
CA PRO A 302 -13.00 2.37 -9.82
C PRO A 302 -13.00 3.86 -9.43
N ALA A 303 -14.10 4.58 -9.69
CA ALA A 303 -14.25 5.99 -9.33
C ALA A 303 -14.31 6.23 -7.81
N ALA A 304 -14.59 5.20 -7.02
CA ALA A 304 -14.58 5.27 -5.55
C ALA A 304 -13.19 5.00 -4.96
N LEU A 305 -12.19 4.72 -5.79
CA LEU A 305 -10.79 4.58 -5.38
C LEU A 305 -10.04 5.90 -5.69
N PRO A 306 -8.99 6.25 -4.94
CA PRO A 306 -8.19 7.45 -5.19
C PRO A 306 -7.23 7.25 -6.37
N LEU A 307 -7.79 7.06 -7.58
CA LEU A 307 -7.05 6.84 -8.81
C LEU A 307 -6.21 8.07 -9.24
N ASP A 308 -5.09 7.82 -9.89
CA ASP A 308 -4.24 8.88 -10.46
C ASP A 308 -4.99 9.72 -11.50
N ALA A 309 -5.76 9.04 -12.34
CA ALA A 309 -6.65 9.64 -13.33
C ALA A 309 -8.09 9.11 -13.17
N PRO A 310 -9.12 9.92 -13.45
CA PRO A 310 -10.49 9.43 -13.41
C PRO A 310 -10.68 8.25 -14.35
N TYR A 311 -11.36 7.22 -13.87
CA TYR A 311 -11.78 6.11 -14.72
C TYR A 311 -12.76 6.62 -15.78
N ALA A 312 -12.45 6.40 -17.06
CA ALA A 312 -13.16 6.95 -18.20
C ALA A 312 -13.89 5.87 -19.03
N GLY A 313 -14.17 4.70 -18.41
CA GLY A 313 -14.82 3.59 -19.10
C GLY A 313 -13.85 2.72 -19.90
N GLN A 314 -12.54 2.82 -19.66
CA GLN A 314 -11.56 1.97 -20.34
C GLN A 314 -11.84 0.48 -20.10
N MET A 315 -11.57 -0.34 -21.11
CA MET A 315 -11.72 -1.80 -21.03
C MET A 315 -10.70 -2.37 -20.06
N LEU A 316 -11.19 -3.08 -19.05
CA LEU A 316 -10.36 -3.77 -18.06
C LEU A 316 -10.75 -5.24 -18.01
N TYR A 317 -9.83 -6.06 -17.51
CA TYR A 317 -10.09 -7.40 -17.02
C TYR A 317 -10.64 -7.32 -15.60
N TRP A 318 -11.53 -8.26 -15.27
CA TRP A 318 -12.21 -8.35 -13.99
C TRP A 318 -12.23 -9.81 -13.53
N MET A 319 -12.02 -10.03 -12.24
CA MET A 319 -12.16 -11.32 -11.58
C MET A 319 -13.16 -11.23 -10.45
N GLU A 320 -13.71 -12.37 -10.02
CA GLU A 320 -14.61 -12.42 -8.87
C GLU A 320 -13.87 -12.11 -7.56
N GLY A 321 -14.35 -11.09 -6.85
CA GLY A 321 -14.17 -10.85 -5.43
C GLY A 321 -15.52 -10.95 -4.70
N HIS A 322 -15.56 -10.56 -3.43
CA HIS A 322 -16.76 -10.69 -2.60
C HIS A 322 -16.90 -9.52 -1.63
N GLY A 323 -18.12 -9.01 -1.44
CA GLY A 323 -18.43 -8.08 -0.36
C GLY A 323 -18.39 -8.74 1.02
N SER A 324 -18.49 -7.95 2.08
CA SER A 324 -18.57 -8.43 3.47
C SER A 324 -19.74 -9.40 3.73
N ASP A 325 -20.84 -9.26 3.00
CA ASP A 325 -21.99 -10.17 3.07
C ASP A 325 -21.83 -11.44 2.22
N GLY A 326 -20.68 -11.60 1.57
CA GLY A 326 -20.35 -12.75 0.71
C GLY A 326 -20.89 -12.65 -0.71
N ARG A 327 -21.56 -11.57 -1.11
CA ARG A 327 -22.03 -11.40 -2.50
C ARG A 327 -20.85 -11.27 -3.46
N PRO A 328 -20.90 -11.93 -4.64
CA PRO A 328 -19.89 -11.74 -5.68
C PRO A 328 -19.80 -10.28 -6.12
N VAL A 329 -18.59 -9.75 -6.25
CA VAL A 329 -18.30 -8.42 -6.76
C VAL A 329 -17.10 -8.52 -7.68
N LEU A 330 -17.22 -8.09 -8.94
CA LEU A 330 -16.10 -8.06 -9.86
C LEU A 330 -15.07 -7.00 -9.46
N VAL A 331 -13.79 -7.39 -9.44
CA VAL A 331 -12.64 -6.52 -9.12
C VAL A 331 -11.58 -6.63 -10.22
N PRO A 332 -10.86 -5.55 -10.58
CA PRO A 332 -9.77 -5.64 -11.54
C PRO A 332 -8.58 -6.43 -10.96
N PRO A 333 -8.03 -7.46 -11.64
CA PRO A 333 -6.88 -8.22 -11.15
C PRO A 333 -5.64 -7.37 -10.92
N GLN A 334 -5.50 -6.26 -11.66
CA GLN A 334 -4.43 -5.28 -11.46
C GLN A 334 -4.45 -4.59 -10.09
N LEU A 335 -5.58 -4.64 -9.37
CA LEU A 335 -5.66 -4.19 -7.98
C LEU A 335 -5.35 -5.31 -6.98
N VAL A 336 -5.48 -6.56 -7.40
CA VAL A 336 -5.38 -7.75 -6.54
C VAL A 336 -3.95 -8.27 -6.43
N PHE A 337 -3.25 -8.34 -7.57
CA PHE A 337 -1.95 -8.99 -7.66
C PHE A 337 -0.81 -7.98 -7.82
N LEU A 338 0.32 -8.25 -7.16
CA LEU A 338 1.53 -7.45 -7.30
C LEU A 338 2.14 -7.65 -8.68
N PHE A 339 2.59 -6.56 -9.31
CA PHE A 339 3.19 -6.57 -10.65
C PHE A 339 2.30 -7.27 -11.69
N CYS A 340 0.99 -6.98 -11.64
CA CYS A 340 0.02 -7.53 -12.58
C CYS A 340 0.05 -6.77 -13.91
N ASN A 341 0.60 -7.38 -14.96
CA ASN A 341 0.68 -6.80 -16.30
C ASN A 341 -0.19 -7.59 -17.28
N LEU A 342 -1.49 -7.30 -17.30
CA LEU A 342 -2.43 -7.79 -18.31
C LEU A 342 -2.51 -6.82 -19.50
N ASP A 343 -3.07 -7.26 -20.63
CA ASP A 343 -3.25 -6.47 -21.85
C ASP A 343 -4.37 -5.43 -21.69
N GLU A 344 -4.16 -4.47 -20.79
CA GLU A 344 -5.10 -3.44 -20.39
C GLU A 344 -4.37 -2.18 -19.86
N PRO A 345 -4.99 -1.00 -19.93
CA PRO A 345 -4.47 0.20 -19.27
C PRO A 345 -4.47 0.08 -17.74
N LYS A 346 -3.58 0.83 -17.10
CA LYS A 346 -3.41 0.85 -15.64
C LYS A 346 -4.23 1.93 -14.98
N LEU A 347 -4.83 1.57 -13.84
CA LEU A 347 -5.54 2.47 -12.95
C LEU A 347 -4.59 3.32 -12.08
N PHE A 348 -3.41 2.78 -11.80
CA PHE A 348 -2.38 3.40 -10.96
C PHE A 348 -1.01 3.35 -11.65
N ALA A 349 -0.24 4.42 -11.50
CA ALA A 349 1.16 4.51 -11.88
C ALA A 349 2.08 3.78 -10.88
N GLY A 350 1.58 3.45 -9.68
CA GLY A 350 2.28 2.63 -8.70
C GLY A 350 1.33 2.22 -7.60
N LEU A 351 0.74 1.02 -7.72
CA LEU A 351 -0.06 0.44 -6.65
C LEU A 351 0.86 -0.37 -5.72
N ASP A 352 0.68 -0.18 -4.41
CA ASP A 352 1.44 -0.88 -3.39
C ASP A 352 0.79 -2.21 -2.96
N SER A 353 1.30 -2.80 -1.89
CA SER A 353 0.76 -4.04 -1.37
C SER A 353 -0.45 -3.90 -0.45
N THR A 354 -0.93 -2.69 -0.17
CA THR A 354 -1.90 -2.41 0.91
C THR A 354 -3.10 -3.35 0.87
N GLY A 355 -3.44 -3.92 2.02
CA GLY A 355 -4.58 -4.81 2.19
C GLY A 355 -4.30 -6.24 1.76
N LEU A 356 -3.03 -6.66 1.65
CA LEU A 356 -2.66 -8.07 1.51
C LEU A 356 -2.38 -8.63 2.90
N ALA A 357 -2.99 -9.76 3.23
CA ALA A 357 -2.63 -10.46 4.46
C ALA A 357 -2.84 -11.96 4.33
N SER A 358 -2.01 -12.72 5.04
CA SER A 358 -2.21 -14.13 5.27
C SER A 358 -2.75 -14.41 6.68
N GLY A 359 -3.30 -15.60 6.88
CA GLY A 359 -3.82 -16.02 8.18
C GLY A 359 -3.95 -17.53 8.27
N THR A 360 -4.18 -18.03 9.48
CA THR A 360 -4.47 -19.45 9.73
C THR A 360 -5.90 -19.83 9.33
N SER A 361 -6.75 -18.81 9.13
CA SER A 361 -8.08 -18.91 8.53
C SER A 361 -8.31 -17.74 7.57
N LEU A 362 -9.26 -17.87 6.65
CA LEU A 362 -9.62 -16.78 5.74
C LEU A 362 -10.17 -15.56 6.50
N ALA A 363 -10.90 -15.78 7.61
CA ALA A 363 -11.38 -14.70 8.46
C ALA A 363 -10.21 -13.90 9.08
N GLN A 364 -9.17 -14.60 9.56
CA GLN A 364 -7.97 -13.95 10.10
C GLN A 364 -7.21 -13.18 9.02
N ALA A 365 -7.05 -13.75 7.82
CA ALA A 365 -6.44 -13.06 6.69
C ALA A 365 -7.22 -11.79 6.31
N LYS A 366 -8.56 -11.88 6.22
CA LYS A 366 -9.42 -10.71 5.93
C LYS A 366 -9.35 -9.64 7.01
N ALA A 367 -9.38 -10.01 8.29
CA ALA A 367 -9.28 -9.06 9.40
C ALA A 367 -7.93 -8.34 9.40
N ALA A 368 -6.83 -9.07 9.18
CA ALA A 368 -5.49 -8.48 9.08
C ALA A 368 -5.36 -7.55 7.86
N ALA A 369 -5.85 -7.98 6.69
CA ALA A 369 -5.88 -7.16 5.47
C ALA A 369 -6.70 -5.87 5.68
N LEU A 370 -7.84 -5.96 6.36
CA LEU A 370 -8.67 -4.79 6.66
C LEU A 370 -8.00 -3.84 7.65
N CYS A 371 -7.34 -4.37 8.70
CA CYS A 371 -6.52 -3.55 9.60
C CYS A 371 -5.39 -2.83 8.85
N GLU A 372 -4.72 -3.47 7.89
CA GLU A 372 -3.69 -2.80 7.08
C GLU A 372 -4.30 -1.68 6.22
N VAL A 373 -5.47 -1.88 5.60
CA VAL A 373 -6.16 -0.81 4.87
C VAL A 373 -6.49 0.37 5.81
N LEU A 374 -7.01 0.10 7.00
CA LEU A 374 -7.31 1.12 8.00
C LEU A 374 -6.04 1.83 8.51
N GLU A 375 -4.93 1.11 8.65
CA GLU A 375 -3.62 1.68 9.00
C GLU A 375 -3.17 2.69 7.93
N ARG A 376 -3.22 2.31 6.65
CA ARG A 376 -2.77 3.16 5.53
C ARG A 376 -3.67 4.37 5.33
N ASP A 377 -4.97 4.21 5.55
CA ASP A 377 -5.93 5.31 5.60
C ASP A 377 -5.61 6.29 6.74
N ALA A 378 -5.38 5.77 7.94
CA ALA A 378 -5.01 6.57 9.10
C ALA A 378 -3.67 7.28 8.93
N GLU A 379 -2.67 6.62 8.33
CA GLU A 379 -1.36 7.20 8.04
C GLU A 379 -1.47 8.36 7.05
N ALA A 380 -2.27 8.18 5.99
CA ALA A 380 -2.57 9.20 4.98
C ALA A 380 -3.28 10.45 5.55
N LEU A 381 -4.07 10.28 6.59
CA LEU A 381 -4.81 11.35 7.26
C LEU A 381 -4.10 11.88 8.52
N GLY A 382 -3.06 11.20 8.97
CA GLY A 382 -2.37 11.36 10.25
C GLY A 382 -1.38 12.52 10.28
N LEU A 383 -1.87 13.73 10.04
CA LEU A 383 -1.12 14.99 10.22
C LEU A 383 -0.41 14.98 11.57
N HIS A 384 0.84 15.43 11.61
CA HIS A 384 1.56 15.57 12.87
C HIS A 384 0.88 16.61 13.76
N ASP A 385 0.45 16.15 14.93
CA ASP A 385 -0.19 16.95 15.97
C ASP A 385 0.48 16.62 17.32
N PRO A 386 1.26 17.56 17.89
CA PRO A 386 1.89 17.38 19.19
C PRO A 386 0.91 17.05 20.33
N ALA A 387 -0.35 17.50 20.26
CA ALA A 387 -1.35 17.23 21.28
C ALA A 387 -1.82 15.76 21.28
N ALA A 388 -1.64 15.06 20.17
CA ALA A 388 -1.92 13.63 20.03
C ALA A 388 -0.70 12.74 20.35
N CYS A 389 0.45 13.34 20.66
CA CYS A 389 1.68 12.62 20.96
C CYS A 389 1.77 12.20 22.44
N PHE A 390 2.38 11.05 22.69
CA PHE A 390 2.65 10.51 24.01
C PHE A 390 3.88 9.58 24.00
N ARG A 391 4.37 9.20 25.18
CA ARG A 391 5.29 8.08 25.38
C ARG A 391 4.65 7.00 26.22
N LEU A 392 5.10 5.77 26.04
CA LEU A 392 4.69 4.65 26.90
C LEU A 392 5.53 4.63 28.17
N ALA A 393 4.89 4.38 29.30
CA ALA A 393 5.58 4.09 30.55
C ALA A 393 6.32 2.74 30.44
N PRO A 394 7.55 2.62 30.98
CA PRO A 394 8.29 1.35 31.02
C PRO A 394 7.78 0.44 32.15
N ASP A 395 6.47 0.40 32.37
CA ASP A 395 5.81 -0.50 33.31
C ASP A 395 4.65 -1.23 32.62
N ASP A 396 4.58 -2.53 32.85
CA ASP A 396 3.51 -3.37 32.33
C ASP A 396 3.29 -4.55 33.28
N PRO A 397 2.31 -4.46 34.19
CA PRO A 397 2.04 -5.53 35.14
C PRO A 397 1.62 -6.85 34.46
N GLY A 398 1.08 -6.79 33.24
CA GLY A 398 0.63 -7.95 32.49
C GLY A 398 1.72 -8.64 31.68
N ASP A 399 2.84 -7.94 31.39
CA ASP A 399 3.90 -8.45 30.52
C ASP A 399 5.28 -7.82 30.82
N PRO A 400 6.05 -8.42 31.74
CA PRO A 400 7.36 -7.92 32.11
C PRO A 400 8.36 -7.79 30.95
N ALA A 401 8.20 -8.60 29.88
CA ALA A 401 9.10 -8.55 28.74
C ALA A 401 8.93 -7.27 27.91
N VAL A 402 7.70 -6.75 27.83
CA VAL A 402 7.42 -5.46 27.18
C VAL A 402 7.95 -4.30 28.01
N ALA A 403 7.75 -4.33 29.32
CA ALA A 403 8.32 -3.32 30.22
C ALA A 403 9.85 -3.27 30.11
N GLU A 404 10.51 -4.44 30.09
CA GLU A 404 11.96 -4.54 29.87
C GLU A 404 12.37 -3.98 28.50
N LEU A 405 11.62 -4.28 27.44
CA LEU A 405 11.91 -3.77 26.10
C LEU A 405 11.86 -2.24 26.05
N LEU A 406 10.83 -1.62 26.63
CA LEU A 406 10.69 -0.16 26.68
C LEU A 406 11.85 0.46 27.48
N ALA A 407 12.18 -0.11 28.64
CA ALA A 407 13.31 0.34 29.45
C ALA A 407 14.66 0.20 28.71
N ARG A 408 14.85 -0.87 27.92
CA ARG A 408 16.07 -1.08 27.13
C ARG A 408 16.22 -0.06 26.00
N HIS A 409 15.13 0.37 25.37
CA HIS A 409 15.18 1.45 24.38
C HIS A 409 15.63 2.76 25.03
N GLU A 410 15.03 3.13 26.17
CA GLU A 410 15.40 4.33 26.92
C GLU A 410 16.87 4.28 27.37
N ALA A 411 17.31 3.14 27.93
CA ALA A 411 18.71 2.94 28.33
C ALA A 411 19.70 3.00 27.16
N ALA A 412 19.27 2.65 25.94
CA ALA A 412 20.05 2.80 24.72
C ALA A 412 20.01 4.22 24.12
N GLY A 413 19.32 5.16 24.77
CA GLY A 413 19.15 6.53 24.27
C GLY A 413 18.17 6.63 23.09
N VAL A 414 17.28 5.65 22.92
CA VAL A 414 16.25 5.63 21.89
C VAL A 414 14.91 6.07 22.49
N HIS A 415 14.46 7.26 22.13
CA HIS A 415 13.29 7.92 22.70
C HIS A 415 12.12 7.85 21.72
N VAL A 416 11.37 6.75 21.79
CA VAL A 416 10.21 6.52 20.91
C VAL A 416 9.06 7.45 21.31
N VAL A 417 8.50 8.16 20.33
CA VAL A 417 7.27 8.95 20.47
C VAL A 417 6.15 8.21 19.74
N PHE A 418 4.99 8.13 20.37
CA PHE A 418 3.77 7.63 19.75
C PHE A 418 2.83 8.79 19.45
N GLN A 419 2.14 8.74 18.33
CA GLN A 419 1.04 9.63 18.00
C GLN A 419 -0.20 8.80 17.74
N ASP A 420 -1.30 9.17 18.39
CA ASP A 420 -2.62 8.62 18.09
C ASP A 420 -3.12 9.19 16.75
N ILE A 421 -3.29 8.30 15.77
CA ILE A 421 -3.79 8.64 14.43
C ILE A 421 -5.13 7.95 14.15
N THR A 422 -5.83 7.50 15.20
CA THR A 422 -7.12 6.82 15.10
C THR A 422 -8.13 7.67 14.33
N THR A 423 -8.75 7.06 13.32
CA THR A 423 -9.75 7.71 12.46
C THR A 423 -11.15 7.61 13.07
N GLU A 424 -12.14 8.13 12.37
CA GLU A 424 -13.55 8.11 12.77
C GLU A 424 -14.13 6.70 13.01
N PHE A 425 -13.50 5.65 12.48
CA PHE A 425 -13.90 4.26 12.73
C PHE A 425 -13.61 3.81 14.17
N GLY A 426 -12.77 4.55 14.90
CA GLY A 426 -12.44 4.28 16.31
C GLY A 426 -11.51 3.07 16.52
N VAL A 427 -11.05 2.42 15.45
CA VAL A 427 -10.11 1.28 15.54
C VAL A 427 -8.73 1.81 15.90
N PRO A 428 -8.11 1.36 17.01
CA PRO A 428 -6.83 1.90 17.46
C PRO A 428 -5.76 1.86 16.37
N CYS A 429 -5.19 3.02 16.07
CA CYS A 429 -4.12 3.17 15.10
C CYS A 429 -3.08 4.16 15.60
N TYR A 430 -1.82 3.74 15.63
CA TYR A 430 -0.72 4.54 16.17
C TYR A 430 0.41 4.67 15.16
N LYS A 431 1.05 5.84 15.19
CA LYS A 431 2.33 6.11 14.53
C LYS A 431 3.40 6.16 15.61
N ALA A 432 4.34 5.23 15.60
CA ALA A 432 5.54 5.30 16.42
C ALA A 432 6.65 5.94 15.59
N PHE A 433 7.44 6.83 16.19
CA PHE A 433 8.55 7.45 15.48
C PHE A 433 9.68 7.84 16.43
N VAL A 434 10.87 7.97 15.84
CA VAL A 434 12.05 8.55 16.48
C VAL A 434 12.59 9.68 15.60
N VAL A 435 13.28 10.64 16.22
CA VAL A 435 13.97 11.71 15.49
C VAL A 435 15.48 11.51 15.66
N THR A 436 16.21 11.32 14.56
CA THR A 436 17.66 11.15 14.58
C THR A 436 18.35 12.42 15.08
N ALA A 437 19.64 12.33 15.42
CA ALA A 437 20.43 13.51 15.79
C ALA A 437 20.38 14.59 14.69
N GLU A 438 20.43 14.15 13.43
CA GLU A 438 20.35 14.96 12.21
C GLU A 438 18.98 15.59 11.98
N GLY A 439 17.94 15.14 12.71
CA GLY A 439 16.57 15.67 12.60
C GLY A 439 15.69 14.92 11.60
N GLU A 440 16.11 13.74 11.15
CA GLU A 440 15.28 12.87 10.31
C GLU A 440 14.26 12.12 11.17
N THR A 441 13.02 12.05 10.71
CA THR A 441 11.96 11.29 11.36
C THR A 441 11.87 9.90 10.75
N VAL A 442 12.12 8.87 11.56
CA VAL A 442 11.92 7.45 11.19
C VAL A 442 10.67 6.96 11.88
N LYS A 443 9.72 6.40 11.14
CA LYS A 443 8.40 6.02 11.65
C LYS A 443 7.98 4.60 11.27
N GLY A 444 7.07 4.04 12.06
CA GLY A 444 6.26 2.87 11.76
C GLY A 444 4.82 3.12 12.19
N THR A 445 3.88 2.48 11.51
CA THR A 445 2.44 2.56 11.81
C THR A 445 1.89 1.18 12.04
N ALA A 446 0.80 1.08 12.80
CA ALA A 446 0.01 -0.13 12.89
C ALA A 446 -1.41 0.16 13.37
N CYS A 447 -2.36 -0.63 12.87
CA CYS A 447 -3.75 -0.65 13.29
C CYS A 447 -4.14 -2.04 13.80
N ALA A 448 -4.86 -2.09 14.92
CA ALA A 448 -5.42 -3.33 15.47
C ALA A 448 -6.57 -3.01 16.43
N LEU A 449 -7.52 -3.94 16.59
CA LEU A 449 -8.58 -3.84 17.60
C LEU A 449 -8.05 -3.72 19.04
N SER A 450 -6.86 -4.29 19.30
CA SER A 450 -6.15 -4.10 20.57
C SER A 450 -5.15 -2.96 20.43
N GLY A 451 -5.35 -1.89 21.18
CA GLY A 451 -4.47 -0.72 21.21
C GLY A 451 -3.06 -1.07 21.68
N ARG A 452 -2.93 -2.03 22.62
CA ARG A 452 -1.65 -2.65 22.98
C ARG A 452 -0.92 -3.19 21.75
N LYS A 453 -1.60 -4.03 20.97
CA LYS A 453 -1.04 -4.64 19.76
C LYS A 453 -0.68 -3.57 18.73
N ALA A 454 -1.56 -2.61 18.48
CA ALA A 454 -1.32 -1.51 17.54
C ALA A 454 -0.07 -0.68 17.94
N ALA A 455 0.05 -0.30 19.21
CA ALA A 455 1.19 0.51 19.67
C ALA A 455 2.51 -0.27 19.55
N LEU A 456 2.54 -1.52 20.02
CA LEU A 456 3.74 -2.36 19.92
C LEU A 456 4.11 -2.63 18.46
N SER A 457 3.16 -3.03 17.61
CA SER A 457 3.43 -3.26 16.19
C SER A 457 3.98 -2.00 15.51
N ALA A 458 3.42 -0.82 15.75
CA ALA A 458 3.94 0.43 15.18
C ALA A 458 5.39 0.70 15.60
N MET A 459 5.72 0.47 16.87
CA MET A 459 7.10 0.58 17.36
C MET A 459 8.02 -0.42 16.69
N LEU A 460 7.66 -1.70 16.67
CA LEU A 460 8.48 -2.75 16.06
C LEU A 460 8.67 -2.50 14.56
N GLU A 461 7.66 -1.96 13.86
CA GLU A 461 7.76 -1.59 12.45
C GLU A 461 8.72 -0.43 12.17
N THR A 462 9.00 0.43 13.15
CA THR A 462 9.90 1.59 13.01
C THR A 462 11.32 1.13 12.67
N MET A 463 11.80 1.52 11.49
CA MET A 463 13.06 1.06 10.88
C MET A 463 14.32 1.75 11.44
N HIS A 464 14.40 1.94 12.76
CA HIS A 464 15.56 2.47 13.45
C HIS A 464 16.41 1.35 14.05
N PRO A 465 17.74 1.31 13.87
CA PRO A 465 18.53 0.17 14.34
C PRO A 465 18.50 -0.03 15.87
N PHE A 466 18.41 -1.29 16.32
CA PHE A 466 18.42 -1.66 17.73
C PHE A 466 19.05 -3.06 17.92
N PRO A 467 19.82 -3.34 19.01
CA PRO A 467 20.16 -2.45 20.13
C PRO A 467 21.37 -1.53 19.89
N ASP A 468 22.18 -1.83 18.87
CA ASP A 468 23.46 -1.13 18.62
C ASP A 468 23.31 0.10 17.69
N GLY A 469 22.10 0.66 17.63
CA GLY A 469 21.81 1.84 16.81
C GLY A 469 22.24 3.16 17.47
N PRO A 470 22.29 4.25 16.70
CA PRO A 470 22.60 5.57 17.24
C PRO A 470 21.49 6.05 18.18
N ALA A 471 21.88 6.86 19.17
CA ALA A 471 20.93 7.56 20.03
C ALA A 471 20.07 8.53 19.21
N THR A 472 18.85 8.77 19.68
CA THR A 472 17.89 9.67 19.05
C THR A 472 17.83 10.98 19.83
N ARG A 473 17.16 12.00 19.29
CA ARG A 473 16.80 13.17 20.08
C ARG A 473 15.95 12.73 21.29
N PRO A 474 16.08 13.43 22.44
CA PRO A 474 15.27 13.16 23.61
C PRO A 474 13.79 13.44 23.33
N TRP A 475 12.92 12.90 24.19
CA TRP A 475 11.50 13.23 24.13
C TRP A 475 11.26 14.74 24.21
N PRO A 476 10.25 15.27 23.48
CA PRO A 476 9.77 16.63 23.69
C PRO A 476 9.44 16.89 25.16
N GLU A 477 9.70 18.12 25.62
CA GLU A 477 9.34 18.53 26.97
C GLU A 477 7.82 18.42 27.19
N GLY A 478 7.43 17.88 28.34
CA GLY A 478 6.01 17.72 28.70
C GLY A 478 5.26 16.64 27.94
N LEU A 479 5.94 15.75 27.20
CA LEU A 479 5.29 14.64 26.48
C LEU A 479 4.48 13.77 27.47
N PRO A 480 3.15 13.63 27.27
CA PRO A 480 2.30 12.81 28.13
C PRO A 480 2.78 11.36 28.22
N VAL A 481 2.62 10.76 29.39
CA VAL A 481 2.92 9.34 29.62
C VAL A 481 1.62 8.57 29.67
N ARG A 482 1.53 7.46 28.93
CA ARG A 482 0.40 6.51 28.99
C ARG A 482 0.90 5.12 29.33
N ARG A 483 0.08 4.34 30.01
CA ARG A 483 0.38 2.91 30.20
C ARG A 483 -0.19 2.10 29.05
N LEU A 484 0.45 0.98 28.76
CA LEU A 484 0.05 0.12 27.64
C LEU A 484 -1.28 -0.58 27.90
N ASP A 485 -1.60 -0.87 29.17
CA ASP A 485 -2.85 -1.49 29.63
C ASP A 485 -4.04 -0.50 29.73
N GLU A 486 -3.78 0.81 29.58
CA GLU A 486 -4.81 1.85 29.51
C GLU A 486 -5.26 2.13 28.06
N LEU A 487 -4.56 1.58 27.07
CA LEU A 487 -4.95 1.72 25.67
C LEU A 487 -6.23 0.92 25.40
N PRO A 488 -7.13 1.40 24.53
CA PRO A 488 -8.39 0.72 24.22
C PRO A 488 -8.16 -0.70 23.69
N ASP A 489 -8.96 -1.66 24.11
CA ASP A 489 -8.92 -3.03 23.60
C ASP A 489 -10.32 -3.54 23.23
N PHE A 490 -10.48 -3.85 21.95
CA PHE A 490 -11.72 -4.38 21.37
C PHE A 490 -11.49 -5.75 20.70
N ALA A 491 -10.31 -6.36 20.90
CA ALA A 491 -10.02 -7.66 20.33
C ALA A 491 -10.85 -8.74 21.05
N THR A 492 -11.50 -9.61 20.28
CA THR A 492 -12.33 -10.69 20.80
C THR A 492 -11.56 -11.99 20.97
N GLY A 493 -10.41 -12.12 20.31
CA GLY A 493 -9.65 -13.36 20.23
C GLY A 493 -10.28 -14.40 19.28
N ASP A 494 -11.36 -14.05 18.58
CA ASP A 494 -11.96 -14.85 17.51
C ASP A 494 -11.87 -14.08 16.19
N PRO A 495 -11.16 -14.59 15.17
CA PRO A 495 -10.96 -13.87 13.92
C PRO A 495 -12.25 -13.52 13.16
N GLN A 496 -13.32 -14.30 13.33
CA GLN A 496 -14.60 -14.05 12.66
C GLN A 496 -15.36 -12.90 13.35
N ALA A 497 -15.36 -12.88 14.68
CA ALA A 497 -15.93 -11.79 15.46
C ALA A 497 -15.14 -10.48 15.27
N ASP A 498 -13.81 -10.55 15.24
CA ASP A 498 -12.94 -9.40 14.95
C ASP A 498 -13.20 -8.82 13.55
N LEU A 499 -13.27 -9.68 12.52
CA LEU A 499 -13.63 -9.26 11.16
C LEU A 499 -15.00 -8.56 11.14
N SER A 500 -16.00 -9.16 11.78
CA SER A 500 -17.36 -8.61 11.81
C SER A 500 -17.45 -7.27 12.54
N LEU A 501 -16.63 -7.02 13.57
CA LEU A 501 -16.55 -5.73 14.25
C LEU A 501 -15.99 -4.65 13.33
N LEU A 502 -14.90 -4.95 12.62
CA LEU A 502 -14.27 -4.02 11.68
C LEU A 502 -15.20 -3.67 10.52
N GLU A 503 -15.86 -4.68 9.93
CA GLU A 503 -16.83 -4.50 8.85
C GLU A 503 -18.03 -3.65 9.31
N ALA A 504 -18.50 -3.85 10.55
CA ALA A 504 -19.60 -3.06 11.09
C ALA A 504 -19.24 -1.60 11.36
N ALA A 505 -18.02 -1.33 11.86
CA ALA A 505 -17.53 0.02 12.06
C ALA A 505 -17.45 0.80 10.73
N LEU A 506 -17.01 0.13 9.66
CA LEU A 506 -16.99 0.70 8.31
C LEU A 506 -18.40 0.88 7.73
N ALA A 507 -19.28 -0.11 7.89
CA ALA A 507 -20.65 -0.04 7.41
C ALA A 507 -21.44 1.09 8.09
N ALA A 508 -21.23 1.33 9.38
CA ALA A 508 -21.80 2.47 10.11
C ALA A 508 -21.40 3.82 9.48
N HIS A 509 -20.24 3.88 8.85
CA HIS A 509 -19.70 5.04 8.15
C HIS A 509 -19.97 5.02 6.63
N GLY A 510 -20.79 4.09 6.13
CA GLY A 510 -21.15 3.99 4.72
C GLY A 510 -20.08 3.36 3.82
N HIS A 511 -19.06 2.73 4.40
CA HIS A 511 -18.03 2.02 3.65
C HIS A 511 -18.31 0.51 3.64
N SER A 512 -18.09 -0.13 2.50
CA SER A 512 -18.28 -1.58 2.32
C SER A 512 -16.98 -2.22 1.79
N PRO A 513 -16.27 -3.00 2.61
CA PRO A 513 -15.09 -3.73 2.16
C PRO A 513 -15.40 -4.74 1.06
N VAL A 514 -14.43 -4.92 0.15
CA VAL A 514 -14.43 -5.96 -0.88
C VAL A 514 -13.16 -6.80 -0.72
N TYR A 515 -13.31 -8.12 -0.83
CA TYR A 515 -12.22 -9.08 -0.64
C TYR A 515 -12.00 -9.95 -1.86
N ALA A 516 -10.75 -10.26 -2.17
CA ALA A 516 -10.39 -11.36 -3.05
C ALA A 516 -9.67 -12.45 -2.23
N ASP A 517 -9.98 -13.72 -2.51
CA ASP A 517 -9.30 -14.87 -1.90
C ASP A 517 -8.19 -15.37 -2.83
N LEU A 518 -6.94 -15.20 -2.38
CA LEU A 518 -5.73 -15.50 -3.14
C LEU A 518 -5.14 -16.85 -2.76
N THR A 519 -5.83 -17.65 -1.93
CA THR A 519 -5.33 -18.93 -1.43
C THR A 519 -4.93 -19.85 -2.59
N ARG A 520 -3.63 -20.19 -2.65
CA ARG A 520 -3.10 -21.09 -3.67
C ARG A 520 -3.38 -22.54 -3.32
N ALA A 521 -3.71 -23.35 -4.32
CA ALA A 521 -4.00 -24.78 -4.13
C ALA A 521 -2.75 -25.59 -3.71
N ASP A 522 -1.55 -25.13 -4.05
CA ASP A 522 -0.28 -25.79 -3.73
C ASP A 522 0.32 -25.37 -2.37
N LEU A 523 -0.15 -24.24 -1.81
CA LEU A 523 0.28 -23.70 -0.53
C LEU A 523 -0.73 -24.01 0.58
N GLU A 524 -2.02 -23.81 0.30
CA GLU A 524 -3.17 -23.96 1.20
C GLU A 524 -3.01 -23.16 2.52
N ILE A 525 -2.32 -22.01 2.45
CA ILE A 525 -2.33 -20.99 3.50
C ILE A 525 -3.31 -19.91 3.05
N PRO A 526 -4.34 -19.57 3.86
CA PRO A 526 -5.27 -18.50 3.55
C PRO A 526 -4.56 -17.16 3.30
N VAL A 527 -4.87 -16.54 2.16
CA VAL A 527 -4.39 -15.19 1.81
C VAL A 527 -5.55 -14.40 1.21
N ALA A 528 -5.73 -13.17 1.69
CA ALA A 528 -6.75 -12.26 1.21
C ALA A 528 -6.15 -10.95 0.71
N LYS A 529 -6.81 -10.34 -0.27
CA LYS A 529 -6.66 -8.93 -0.61
C LYS A 529 -7.93 -8.20 -0.19
N CYS A 530 -7.82 -7.04 0.45
CA CYS A 530 -8.94 -6.19 0.85
C CYS A 530 -8.86 -4.82 0.15
N PHE A 531 -10.03 -4.30 -0.20
CA PHE A 531 -10.24 -2.93 -0.68
C PHE A 531 -11.37 -2.29 0.12
N VAL A 532 -11.23 -1.02 0.48
CA VAL A 532 -12.33 -0.26 1.08
C VAL A 532 -12.53 1.02 0.24
N PRO A 533 -13.52 1.02 -0.67
CA PRO A 533 -13.85 2.20 -1.47
C PRO A 533 -14.10 3.42 -0.59
N GLY A 534 -13.56 4.57 -1.00
CA GLY A 534 -13.65 5.84 -0.30
C GLY A 534 -12.58 6.07 0.78
N LEU A 535 -11.67 5.12 1.04
CA LEU A 535 -10.51 5.32 1.91
C LEU A 535 -9.28 5.77 1.14
N GLU A 536 -8.36 6.42 1.84
CA GLU A 536 -7.07 6.81 1.28
C GLU A 536 -6.17 5.58 1.07
N LEU A 537 -5.32 5.65 0.06
CA LEU A 537 -4.21 4.70 -0.10
C LEU A 537 -2.99 5.18 0.69
N ALA A 538 -2.01 4.27 0.80
CA ALA A 538 -0.74 4.51 1.49
C ALA A 538 -0.06 5.81 1.07
N VAL A 539 0.83 6.26 1.94
CA VAL A 539 1.49 7.56 1.81
C VAL A 539 2.53 7.57 0.69
N ASP A 540 2.07 7.77 -0.54
CA ASP A 540 2.90 8.24 -1.65
C ASP A 540 2.51 9.69 -1.98
N PHE A 541 3.43 10.63 -1.84
CA PHE A 541 3.24 12.05 -2.19
C PHE A 541 3.63 12.35 -3.64
N GLY A 542 3.54 11.34 -4.51
CA GLY A 542 3.68 11.47 -5.96
C GLY A 542 2.76 12.54 -6.57
N SER A 543 3.10 12.97 -7.78
CA SER A 543 2.52 14.14 -8.46
C SER A 543 1.03 14.02 -8.84
N SER A 544 0.47 12.81 -8.74
CA SER A 544 -0.93 12.46 -9.02
C SER A 544 -1.82 12.45 -7.78
N ARG A 545 -1.26 12.45 -6.56
CA ARG A 545 -2.05 12.45 -5.33
C ARG A 545 -2.82 13.76 -5.16
N ARG A 546 -3.99 13.65 -4.55
CA ARG A 546 -4.93 14.75 -4.36
C ARG A 546 -5.32 14.87 -2.90
N VAL A 547 -5.66 16.09 -2.50
CA VAL A 547 -6.27 16.36 -1.20
C VAL A 547 -7.69 15.84 -1.22
N SER A 548 -8.01 14.92 -0.32
CA SER A 548 -9.38 14.44 -0.15
C SER A 548 -10.19 15.33 0.79
N PRO A 549 -11.53 15.28 0.73
CA PRO A 549 -12.40 15.94 1.70
C PRO A 549 -12.06 15.60 3.16
N ARG A 550 -11.70 14.34 3.44
CA ARG A 550 -11.34 13.87 4.78
C ARG A 550 -10.02 14.48 5.26
N LEU A 551 -9.00 14.52 4.39
CA LEU A 551 -7.73 15.18 4.69
C LEU A 551 -7.92 16.69 4.89
N MET A 552 -8.72 17.34 4.04
CA MET A 552 -9.03 18.77 4.16
C MET A 552 -9.73 19.10 5.49
N ALA A 553 -10.64 18.24 5.96
CA ALA A 553 -11.27 18.37 7.27
C ALA A 553 -10.27 18.22 8.45
N ARG A 554 -9.21 17.41 8.29
CA ARG A 554 -8.13 17.26 9.28
C ARG A 554 -7.24 18.50 9.30
N VAL A 555 -6.87 19.00 8.12
CA VAL A 555 -6.11 20.26 7.96
C VAL A 555 -6.85 21.43 8.62
N ASN A 556 -8.14 21.61 8.33
CA ASN A 556 -8.95 22.70 8.89
C ASN A 556 -9.02 22.65 10.41
N ARG A 557 -9.07 21.45 11.01
CA ARG A 557 -9.01 21.29 12.46
C ARG A 557 -7.66 21.70 13.04
N LEU A 558 -6.56 21.30 12.40
CA LEU A 558 -5.21 21.58 12.86
C LEU A 558 -4.86 23.08 12.79
N ILE A 559 -5.32 23.78 11.74
CA ILE A 559 -5.05 25.23 11.55
C ILE A 559 -6.14 26.14 12.10
N GLY A 560 -7.33 25.61 12.42
CA GLY A 560 -8.47 26.36 12.96
C GLY A 560 -8.49 26.44 14.49
N GLY A 561 -7.57 25.74 15.16
CA GLY A 561 -7.32 25.84 16.59
C GLY A 561 -6.60 27.13 17.01
#